data_AF-A0A950UDI2-F1
#
_entry.id   AF-A0A950UDI2-F1
#
_cell.length_a   1.000
_cell.length_b   1.000
_cell.length_c   1.000
_cell.angle_alpha   90.00
_cell.angle_beta   90.00
_cell.angle_gamma   90.00
#
_symmetry.space_group_name_H-M   'P 1'
#
loop_
_entity.id
_entity.type
_entity.pdbx_description
1 polymer ?
#
loop_
_entity_poly.entity_id
_entity_poly.type
_entity_poly.pdbx_seq_one_letter_code
_entity_poly.pdbx_strand_id
1 'polypeptide(L)'
;MVARRGASLSIGLSAVIVAASVQEPRVLTIRLPQRGDGSGAVDALPSGPLEAEHRTLEIGLRAWVERQTSQTLGYVEQLYTFGDRDRVAGEQSPALPALVVAYLALVREARPAGSADAVWQGWYRYFPWEDWRDGKPDVLGPIEERLIRWAAEAAGEPERRLRLERLGLAFALPTGSWNEELVLERYELLYEAGLVVEAARDLGRSWGFGDGLGTGVAMALDHRRILATALGRLRGKIKYRPVVFELMPPAFTLLQLQRTVEALSGVRLHKQNFRRLVEQQGLVEETGEISAATGGRPARLVRFRREVLLERPAPGLRLRAGRRLQG
;
A
#
# COMPACT_ATOMS: atom_id res chain seq x y z
N MET A 1 29.03 -33.73 -23.05
CA MET A 1 27.86 -32.83 -23.00
C MET A 1 27.49 -32.65 -21.53
N VAL A 2 27.97 -31.57 -20.89
CA VAL A 2 27.73 -31.32 -19.47
C VAL A 2 26.29 -30.88 -19.30
N ALA A 3 25.46 -31.69 -18.65
CA ALA A 3 24.09 -31.32 -18.30
C ALA A 3 24.16 -30.11 -17.36
N ARG A 4 23.79 -28.92 -17.85
CA ARG A 4 23.47 -27.79 -16.97
C ARG A 4 22.34 -28.26 -16.06
N ARG A 5 22.62 -28.47 -14.77
CA ARG A 5 21.57 -28.50 -13.74
C ARG A 5 20.82 -27.17 -13.87
N GLY A 6 19.63 -27.20 -14.45
CA GLY A 6 18.77 -26.03 -14.51
C GLY A 6 18.50 -25.58 -13.08
N ALA A 7 18.90 -24.36 -12.73
CA ALA A 7 18.49 -23.78 -11.45
C ALA A 7 16.96 -23.79 -11.40
N SER A 8 16.38 -24.46 -10.41
CA SER A 8 14.94 -24.51 -10.24
C SER A 8 14.44 -23.12 -9.87
N LEU A 9 13.75 -22.46 -10.80
CA LEU A 9 13.11 -21.18 -10.55
C LEU A 9 11.90 -21.39 -9.63
N SER A 10 11.91 -20.81 -8.43
CA SER A 10 10.78 -20.83 -7.50
C SER A 10 9.92 -19.57 -7.68
N ILE A 11 8.59 -19.77 -7.65
CA ILE A 11 7.59 -18.70 -7.73
C ILE A 11 6.94 -18.54 -6.37
N GLY A 12 6.84 -17.30 -5.89
CA GLY A 12 6.18 -16.94 -4.65
C GLY A 12 4.91 -16.16 -4.92
N LEU A 13 4.02 -16.17 -3.95
CA LEU A 13 2.75 -15.46 -3.96
C LEU A 13 2.73 -14.53 -2.74
N SER A 14 2.31 -13.28 -2.93
CA SER A 14 2.20 -12.31 -1.83
C SER A 14 0.91 -11.53 -1.92
N ALA A 15 0.22 -11.36 -0.79
CA ALA A 15 -1.05 -10.66 -0.71
C ALA A 15 -0.91 -9.34 0.06
N VAL A 16 -1.25 -8.23 -0.58
CA VAL A 16 -1.57 -6.97 0.11
C VAL A 16 -3.07 -6.96 0.36
N ILE A 17 -3.47 -7.23 1.61
CA ILE A 17 -4.87 -7.27 2.00
C ILE A 17 -5.19 -5.96 2.73
N VAL A 18 -6.02 -5.13 2.11
CA VAL A 18 -6.38 -3.82 2.63
C VAL A 18 -7.79 -3.86 3.22
N ALA A 19 -7.91 -3.31 4.42
CA ALA A 19 -9.17 -2.88 5.00
C ALA A 19 -9.09 -1.37 5.26
N ALA A 20 -10.24 -0.69 5.36
CA ALA A 20 -10.24 0.73 5.69
C ALA A 20 -11.36 1.09 6.65
N SER A 21 -11.01 1.89 7.65
CA SER A 21 -11.94 2.58 8.52
C SER A 21 -12.02 4.06 8.14
N VAL A 22 -12.91 4.81 8.80
CA VAL A 22 -12.97 6.28 8.64
C VAL A 22 -11.74 7.00 9.22
N GLN A 23 -10.94 6.33 10.05
CA GLN A 23 -9.79 6.93 10.73
C GLN A 23 -8.50 6.66 9.97
N GLU A 24 -8.28 5.40 9.59
CA GLU A 24 -7.05 4.97 8.94
C GLU A 24 -7.30 3.75 8.04
N PRO A 25 -6.52 3.61 6.95
CA PRO A 25 -6.44 2.37 6.20
C PRO A 25 -5.46 1.41 6.86
N ARG A 26 -5.76 0.12 6.76
CA ARG A 26 -5.01 -0.94 7.40
C ARG A 26 -4.61 -2.00 6.39
N VAL A 27 -3.44 -2.57 6.62
CA VAL A 27 -2.93 -3.73 5.89
C VAL A 27 -2.82 -4.91 6.86
N LEU A 28 -3.25 -6.09 6.42
CA LEU A 28 -3.07 -7.31 7.19
C LEU A 28 -1.63 -7.78 7.04
N THR A 29 -0.97 -7.98 8.18
CA THR A 29 0.41 -8.44 8.24
C THR A 29 0.53 -9.71 9.05
N ILE A 30 1.56 -10.48 8.76
CA ILE A 30 2.01 -11.62 9.58
C ILE A 30 3.37 -11.30 10.18
N ARG A 31 3.73 -11.98 11.27
CA ARG A 31 5.04 -11.86 11.91
C ARG A 31 5.97 -12.96 11.39
N LEU A 32 7.11 -12.58 10.82
CA LEU A 32 8.17 -13.51 10.48
C LEU A 32 9.33 -13.37 11.48
N PRO A 33 9.99 -14.47 11.88
CA PRO A 33 11.20 -14.40 12.68
C PRO A 33 12.26 -13.55 11.98
N GLN A 34 12.85 -12.59 12.71
CA GLN A 34 13.97 -11.80 12.21
C GLN A 34 15.21 -12.68 12.17
N ARG A 35 15.99 -12.61 11.09
CA ARG A 35 17.24 -13.39 10.96
C ARG A 35 18.39 -12.62 11.61
N GLY A 36 19.19 -13.32 12.43
CA GLY A 36 20.28 -12.76 13.24
C GLY A 36 20.15 -13.17 14.71
N ASP A 37 21.18 -12.92 15.51
CA ASP A 37 21.25 -13.21 16.96
C ASP A 37 20.22 -12.45 17.82
N GLY A 38 19.46 -11.52 17.24
CA GLY A 38 18.38 -10.78 17.88
C GLY A 38 17.04 -11.52 17.83
N SER A 39 16.46 -11.80 19.00
CA SER A 39 15.12 -12.36 19.19
C SER A 39 13.99 -11.38 18.80
N GLY A 40 13.94 -10.96 17.54
CA GLY A 40 12.92 -10.06 16.99
C GLY A 40 12.01 -10.76 15.98
N ALA A 41 10.81 -10.22 15.78
CA ALA A 41 9.98 -10.54 14.62
C ALA A 41 9.80 -9.28 13.77
N VAL A 42 9.64 -9.44 12.47
CA VAL A 42 9.44 -8.36 11.50
C VAL A 42 8.08 -8.53 10.81
N ASP A 43 7.43 -7.40 10.51
CA ASP A 43 6.16 -7.41 9.78
C ASP A 43 6.37 -7.88 8.34
N ALA A 44 5.47 -8.72 7.84
CA ALA A 44 5.50 -9.24 6.50
C ALA A 44 4.08 -9.31 5.93
N LEU A 45 3.96 -9.28 4.61
CA LEU A 45 2.72 -9.60 3.93
C LEU A 45 2.46 -11.12 3.99
N PRO A 46 1.20 -11.56 4.11
CA PRO A 46 0.82 -12.95 3.89
C PRO A 46 1.38 -13.45 2.56
N SER A 47 2.16 -14.52 2.60
CA SER A 47 2.97 -14.95 1.48
C SER A 47 3.43 -16.40 1.59
N GLY A 48 3.73 -17.02 0.45
CA GLY A 48 4.27 -18.38 0.40
C GLY A 48 4.57 -18.85 -1.02
N PRO A 49 5.25 -20.00 -1.19
CA PRO A 49 5.56 -20.54 -2.51
C PRO A 49 4.32 -21.00 -3.28
N LEU A 50 4.40 -20.95 -4.61
CA LEU A 50 3.47 -21.68 -5.47
C LEU A 50 3.79 -23.17 -5.38
N GLU A 51 2.86 -23.94 -4.83
CA GLU A 51 2.97 -25.40 -4.67
C GLU A 51 2.33 -26.14 -5.86
N ALA A 52 2.77 -27.38 -6.10
CA ALA A 52 2.28 -28.19 -7.23
C ALA A 52 0.77 -28.51 -7.16
N GLU A 53 0.20 -28.49 -5.95
CA GLU A 53 -1.24 -28.70 -5.72
C GLU A 53 -2.11 -27.48 -6.07
N HIS A 54 -1.51 -26.29 -6.22
CA HIS A 54 -2.24 -25.09 -6.58
C HIS A 54 -2.60 -25.08 -8.06
N ARG A 55 -3.87 -25.32 -8.38
CA ARG A 55 -4.38 -25.32 -9.77
C ARG A 55 -4.19 -23.98 -10.49
N THR A 56 -4.19 -22.88 -9.77
CA THR A 56 -3.94 -21.52 -10.29
C THR A 56 -3.16 -20.70 -9.27
N LEU A 57 -2.52 -19.62 -9.73
CA LEU A 57 -1.83 -18.66 -8.86
C LEU A 57 -2.77 -18.08 -7.79
N GLU A 58 -4.00 -17.73 -8.18
CA GLU A 58 -4.99 -17.17 -7.25
C GLU A 58 -5.45 -18.20 -6.20
N ILE A 59 -5.64 -19.48 -6.59
CA ILE A 59 -5.96 -20.54 -5.63
C ILE A 59 -4.84 -20.69 -4.60
N GLY A 60 -3.59 -20.70 -5.05
CA GLY A 60 -2.44 -20.77 -4.15
C GLY A 60 -2.35 -19.57 -3.20
N LEU A 61 -2.62 -18.36 -3.70
CA LEU A 61 -2.65 -17.15 -2.88
C LEU A 61 -3.72 -17.25 -1.80
N ARG A 62 -4.95 -17.62 -2.18
CA ARG A 62 -6.07 -17.78 -1.27
C ARG A 62 -5.78 -18.82 -0.19
N ALA A 63 -5.18 -19.96 -0.58
CA ALA A 63 -4.78 -21.01 0.36
C ALA A 63 -3.75 -20.51 1.39
N TRP A 64 -2.73 -19.75 0.97
CA TRP A 64 -1.77 -19.15 1.91
C TRP A 64 -2.39 -18.12 2.84
N VAL A 65 -3.24 -17.23 2.30
CA VAL A 65 -3.92 -16.21 3.11
C VAL A 65 -4.84 -16.85 4.15
N GLU A 66 -5.63 -17.84 3.75
CA GLU A 66 -6.51 -18.57 4.67
C GLU A 66 -5.71 -19.31 5.74
N ARG A 67 -4.63 -20.01 5.36
CA ARG A 67 -3.74 -20.70 6.32
C ARG A 67 -3.09 -19.75 7.33
N GLN A 68 -2.63 -18.59 6.90
CA GLN A 68 -1.83 -17.68 7.74
C GLN A 68 -2.68 -16.69 8.55
N THR A 69 -3.88 -16.36 8.07
CA THR A 69 -4.67 -15.25 8.62
C THR A 69 -6.13 -15.60 8.90
N SER A 70 -6.58 -16.78 8.46
CA SER A 70 -7.98 -17.23 8.50
C SER A 70 -8.97 -16.25 7.84
N GLN A 71 -8.47 -15.42 6.92
CA GLN A 71 -9.30 -14.54 6.10
C GLN A 71 -9.67 -15.21 4.79
N THR A 72 -10.92 -15.02 4.40
CA THR A 72 -11.38 -15.34 3.04
C THR A 72 -11.37 -14.05 2.21
N LEU A 73 -10.75 -14.12 1.03
CA LEU A 73 -10.66 -12.95 0.16
C LEU A 73 -11.92 -12.81 -0.69
N GLY A 74 -12.52 -11.62 -0.71
CA GLY A 74 -13.59 -11.28 -1.65
C GLY A 74 -13.01 -10.78 -2.96
N TYR A 75 -12.74 -9.47 -3.00
CA TYR A 75 -12.08 -8.81 -4.10
C TYR A 75 -10.59 -9.17 -4.14
N VAL A 76 -10.11 -9.65 -5.28
CA VAL A 76 -8.68 -9.93 -5.54
C VAL A 76 -8.33 -9.47 -6.95
N GLU A 77 -7.21 -8.78 -7.10
CA GLU A 77 -6.60 -8.50 -8.39
C GLU A 77 -5.10 -8.76 -8.36
N GLN A 78 -4.54 -9.23 -9.47
CA GLN A 78 -3.09 -9.30 -9.61
C GLN A 78 -2.54 -7.87 -9.70
N LEU A 79 -1.51 -7.60 -8.90
CA LEU A 79 -0.84 -6.31 -8.84
C LEU A 79 0.29 -6.23 -9.86
N TYR A 80 1.38 -6.96 -9.60
CA TYR A 80 2.57 -7.00 -10.44
C TYR A 80 3.37 -8.27 -10.14
N THR A 81 4.35 -8.57 -11.00
CA THR A 81 5.33 -9.63 -10.74
C THR A 81 6.67 -9.00 -10.44
N PHE A 82 7.22 -9.31 -9.27
CA PHE A 82 8.48 -8.80 -8.76
C PHE A 82 9.55 -9.86 -8.97
N GLY A 83 10.66 -9.48 -9.60
CA GLY A 83 11.85 -10.30 -9.69
C GLY A 83 12.98 -9.60 -8.97
N ASP A 84 13.53 -10.25 -7.96
CA ASP A 84 14.70 -9.73 -7.25
C ASP A 84 15.69 -10.88 -7.02
N ARG A 85 16.89 -10.72 -7.58
CA ARG A 85 17.97 -11.72 -7.46
C ARG A 85 18.63 -11.66 -6.08
N ASP A 86 18.49 -10.54 -5.39
CA ASP A 86 19.10 -10.26 -4.10
C ASP A 86 18.13 -10.58 -2.94
N ARG A 87 17.04 -11.32 -3.22
CA ARG A 87 16.18 -11.90 -2.19
C ARG A 87 16.98 -12.99 -1.45
N VAL A 88 17.73 -12.60 -0.43
CA VAL A 88 18.67 -13.50 0.27
C VAL A 88 17.90 -14.49 1.15
N ALA A 89 17.89 -15.77 0.75
CA ALA A 89 17.71 -16.87 1.70
C ALA A 89 19.05 -17.06 2.40
N GLY A 90 19.11 -16.96 3.74
CA GLY A 90 20.30 -17.41 4.46
C GLY A 90 20.64 -18.85 4.09
N GLU A 91 21.90 -19.25 4.22
CA GLU A 91 22.51 -20.49 3.72
C GLU A 91 21.78 -21.81 4.10
N GLN A 92 20.79 -21.76 4.99
CA GLN A 92 20.03 -22.91 5.50
C GLN A 92 18.50 -22.88 5.21
N SER A 93 18.00 -21.91 4.44
CA SER A 93 16.59 -21.86 4.03
C SER A 93 16.37 -22.38 2.61
N PRO A 94 15.19 -22.98 2.29
CA PRO A 94 14.84 -23.29 0.91
C PRO A 94 14.98 -22.03 0.04
N ALA A 95 15.42 -22.21 -1.21
CA ALA A 95 15.65 -21.10 -2.15
C ALA A 95 14.46 -20.14 -2.14
N LEU A 96 14.70 -18.87 -1.76
CA LEU A 96 13.66 -17.86 -1.83
C LEU A 96 13.14 -17.76 -3.27
N PRO A 97 11.84 -17.46 -3.45
CA PRO A 97 11.30 -17.26 -4.79
C PRO A 97 12.10 -16.23 -5.57
N ALA A 98 12.60 -16.64 -6.73
CA ALA A 98 13.24 -15.75 -7.67
C ALA A 98 12.24 -14.79 -8.34
N LEU A 99 10.96 -15.19 -8.39
CA LEU A 99 9.85 -14.38 -8.85
C LEU A 99 8.72 -14.41 -7.83
N VAL A 100 8.10 -13.27 -7.56
CA VAL A 100 6.92 -13.15 -6.71
C VAL A 100 5.79 -12.51 -7.47
N VAL A 101 4.65 -13.19 -7.53
CA VAL A 101 3.41 -12.64 -8.07
C VAL A 101 2.62 -12.04 -6.91
N ALA A 102 2.49 -10.72 -6.90
CA ALA A 102 1.78 -10.01 -5.87
C ALA A 102 0.33 -9.74 -6.26
N TYR A 103 -0.55 -9.73 -5.27
CA TYR A 103 -1.97 -9.46 -5.41
C TYR A 103 -2.42 -8.39 -4.44
N LEU A 104 -3.37 -7.57 -4.88
CA LEU A 104 -4.13 -6.66 -4.03
C LEU A 104 -5.49 -7.28 -3.74
N ALA A 105 -5.83 -7.39 -2.46
CA ALA A 105 -7.15 -7.80 -2.02
C ALA A 105 -7.79 -6.70 -1.17
N LEU A 106 -9.09 -6.51 -1.34
CA LEU A 106 -9.88 -5.54 -0.57
C LEU A 106 -10.90 -6.32 0.25
N VAL A 107 -10.92 -6.04 1.55
CA VAL A 107 -11.86 -6.66 2.49
C VAL A 107 -12.51 -5.62 3.37
N ARG A 108 -13.73 -5.90 3.82
CA ARG A 108 -14.32 -5.18 4.94
C ARG A 108 -13.62 -5.68 6.20
N GLU A 109 -13.19 -4.76 7.07
CA GLU A 109 -12.42 -5.13 8.26
C GLU A 109 -13.19 -6.16 9.10
N ALA A 110 -12.68 -7.38 9.14
CA ALA A 110 -13.14 -8.45 9.99
C ALA A 110 -12.08 -8.68 11.07
N ARG A 111 -12.50 -9.03 12.28
CA ARG A 111 -11.56 -9.45 13.33
C ARG A 111 -10.76 -10.65 12.80
N PRO A 112 -9.41 -10.62 12.83
CA PRO A 112 -8.61 -11.80 12.54
C PRO A 112 -9.08 -12.94 13.46
N ALA A 113 -9.57 -14.02 12.90
CA ALA A 113 -9.98 -15.19 13.66
C ALA A 113 -8.76 -16.10 13.82
N GLY A 114 -8.13 -16.14 15.00
CA GLY A 114 -7.42 -17.34 15.44
C GLY A 114 -5.94 -17.55 15.05
N SER A 115 -5.25 -16.60 14.41
CA SER A 115 -3.78 -16.66 14.25
C SER A 115 -3.12 -15.60 15.14
N ALA A 116 -2.27 -16.02 16.09
CA ALA A 116 -1.56 -15.12 17.01
C ALA A 116 -0.59 -14.17 16.28
N ASP A 117 -0.22 -14.49 15.04
CA ASP A 117 0.78 -13.78 14.26
C ASP A 117 0.17 -12.81 13.23
N ALA A 118 -1.14 -12.87 12.97
CA ALA A 118 -1.81 -12.02 11.98
C ALA A 118 -2.41 -10.75 12.61
N VAL A 119 -1.94 -9.58 12.21
CA VAL A 119 -2.31 -8.28 12.81
C VAL A 119 -2.63 -7.23 11.74
N TRP A 120 -3.73 -6.51 11.94
CA TRP A 120 -4.05 -5.32 11.16
C TRP A 120 -3.18 -4.14 11.60
N GLN A 121 -2.43 -3.57 10.66
CA GLN A 121 -1.53 -2.45 10.91
C GLN A 121 -1.98 -1.24 10.08
N GLY A 122 -2.03 -0.06 10.69
CA GLY A 122 -2.24 1.19 9.95
C GLY A 122 -1.13 1.36 8.91
N TRP A 123 -1.47 1.54 7.63
CA TRP A 123 -0.45 1.47 6.58
C TRP A 123 0.55 2.66 6.58
N TYR A 124 0.21 3.76 7.28
CA TYR A 124 1.05 4.94 7.45
C TYR A 124 2.18 4.68 8.46
N ARG A 125 2.08 3.60 9.24
CA ARG A 125 3.21 3.05 10.00
C ARG A 125 4.41 2.74 9.09
N TYR A 126 4.12 2.26 7.87
CA TYR A 126 5.14 1.90 6.89
C TYR A 126 5.48 3.07 5.95
N PHE A 127 4.63 4.10 5.85
CA PHE A 127 4.90 5.26 4.99
C PHE A 127 4.42 6.56 5.68
N PRO A 128 5.12 7.00 6.75
CA PRO A 128 4.65 8.12 7.57
C PRO A 128 4.62 9.45 6.82
N TRP A 129 5.31 9.56 5.69
CA TRP A 129 5.31 10.73 4.81
C TRP A 129 4.12 10.79 3.83
N GLU A 130 3.22 9.81 3.84
CA GLU A 130 2.12 9.70 2.88
C GLU A 130 0.78 10.28 3.36
N ASP A 131 0.65 10.63 4.66
CA ASP A 131 -0.60 11.16 5.22
C ASP A 131 -0.59 12.69 5.28
N TRP A 132 -1.12 13.33 4.23
CA TRP A 132 -1.21 14.77 4.07
C TRP A 132 -2.56 15.36 4.56
N ARG A 133 -3.38 14.57 5.25
CA ARG A 133 -4.72 15.01 5.67
C ARG A 133 -4.70 16.19 6.63
N ASP A 134 -3.61 16.33 7.38
CA ASP A 134 -3.44 17.38 8.39
C ASP A 134 -2.28 18.34 8.03
N GLY A 135 -1.85 18.35 6.76
CA GLY A 135 -0.74 19.17 6.26
C GLY A 135 0.46 18.34 5.84
N LYS A 136 1.59 18.98 5.56
CA LYS A 136 2.85 18.29 5.22
C LYS A 136 3.36 17.52 6.45
N PRO A 137 3.59 16.19 6.36
CA PRO A 137 4.15 15.43 7.47
C PRO A 137 5.52 15.95 7.95
N ASP A 138 5.72 16.06 9.27
CA ASP A 138 6.95 16.57 9.87
C ASP A 138 8.20 15.78 9.46
N VAL A 139 8.04 14.46 9.27
CA VAL A 139 9.12 13.56 8.84
C VAL A 139 9.68 13.90 7.45
N LEU A 140 8.93 14.63 6.61
CA LEU A 140 9.37 14.94 5.26
C LEU A 140 10.54 15.92 5.23
N GLY A 141 10.63 16.89 6.14
CA GLY A 141 11.72 17.89 6.13
C GLY A 141 13.11 17.22 6.15
N PRO A 142 13.42 16.42 7.18
CA PRO A 142 14.68 15.68 7.25
C PRO A 142 14.91 14.71 6.08
N ILE A 143 13.86 14.05 5.59
CA ILE A 143 13.93 13.15 4.43
C ILE A 143 14.35 13.92 3.17
N GLU A 144 13.70 15.04 2.89
CA GLU A 144 13.96 15.88 1.71
C GLU A 144 15.40 16.43 1.74
N GLU A 145 15.88 16.89 2.90
CA GLU A 145 17.26 17.35 3.08
C GLU A 145 18.28 16.25 2.74
N ARG A 146 18.04 15.02 3.21
CA ARG A 146 18.91 13.87 2.94
C ARG A 146 18.88 13.47 1.47
N LEU A 147 17.72 13.49 0.84
CA LEU A 147 17.57 13.19 -0.58
C LEU A 147 18.24 14.24 -1.48
N ILE A 148 18.12 15.54 -1.14
CA ILE A 148 18.80 16.62 -1.86
C ILE A 148 20.33 16.45 -1.76
N ARG A 149 20.84 16.11 -0.56
CA ARG A 149 22.26 15.81 -0.36
C ARG A 149 22.72 14.62 -1.20
N TRP A 150 21.97 13.51 -1.15
CA TRP A 150 22.24 12.33 -1.98
C TRP A 150 22.25 12.68 -3.48
N ALA A 151 21.34 13.54 -3.94
CA ALA A 151 21.37 14.00 -5.32
C ALA A 151 22.64 14.80 -5.65
N ALA A 152 23.08 15.68 -4.74
CA ALA A 152 24.29 16.48 -4.91
C ALA A 152 25.59 15.64 -4.95
N GLU A 153 25.60 14.50 -4.27
CA GLU A 153 26.72 13.53 -4.21
C GLU A 153 26.81 12.60 -5.44
N ALA A 154 25.98 12.80 -6.47
CA ALA A 154 26.04 12.00 -7.70
C ALA A 154 27.40 12.12 -8.42
N ALA A 155 27.78 11.07 -9.14
CA ALA A 155 29.12 10.96 -9.75
C ALA A 155 29.36 11.99 -10.88
N GLY A 156 28.30 12.57 -11.44
CA GLY A 156 28.40 13.60 -12.47
C GLY A 156 27.09 14.36 -12.71
N GLU A 157 27.17 15.41 -13.55
CA GLU A 157 26.03 16.29 -13.87
C GLU A 157 24.78 15.55 -14.38
N PRO A 158 24.88 14.58 -15.31
CA PRO A 158 23.70 13.92 -15.85
C PRO A 158 22.94 13.13 -14.79
N GLU A 159 23.67 12.43 -13.92
CA GLU A 159 23.07 11.66 -12.82
C GLU A 159 22.46 12.59 -11.77
N ARG A 160 23.16 13.67 -11.39
CA ARG A 160 22.62 14.67 -10.45
C ARG A 160 21.31 15.25 -10.96
N ARG A 161 21.25 15.62 -12.23
CA ARG A 161 20.04 16.18 -12.86
C ARG A 161 18.89 15.17 -12.83
N LEU A 162 19.14 13.92 -13.21
CA LEU A 162 18.13 12.86 -13.17
C LEU A 162 17.60 12.64 -11.75
N ARG A 163 18.47 12.60 -10.73
CA ARG A 163 18.07 12.48 -9.33
C ARG A 163 17.18 13.66 -8.91
N LEU A 164 17.58 14.89 -9.20
CA LEU A 164 16.79 16.10 -8.88
C LEU A 164 15.43 16.12 -9.58
N GLU A 165 15.35 15.73 -10.86
CA GLU A 165 14.09 15.64 -11.59
C GLU A 165 13.13 14.62 -10.96
N ARG A 166 13.64 13.43 -10.62
CA ARG A 166 12.84 12.39 -9.94
C ARG A 166 12.37 12.84 -8.55
N LEU A 167 13.23 13.53 -7.79
CA LEU A 167 12.85 14.12 -6.50
C LEU A 167 11.75 15.18 -6.68
N GLY A 168 11.87 16.03 -7.69
CA GLY A 168 10.86 17.05 -7.98
C GLY A 168 9.50 16.46 -8.34
N LEU A 169 9.47 15.37 -9.12
CA LEU A 169 8.24 14.66 -9.47
C LEU A 169 7.62 13.94 -8.26
N ALA A 170 8.43 13.22 -7.48
CA ALA A 170 7.94 12.35 -6.42
C ALA A 170 7.58 13.10 -5.13
N PHE A 171 8.35 14.13 -4.77
CA PHE A 171 8.20 14.91 -3.52
C PHE A 171 7.67 16.33 -3.74
N ALA A 172 7.33 16.71 -4.98
CA ALA A 172 6.82 18.04 -5.33
C ALA A 172 7.80 19.19 -5.02
N LEU A 173 9.11 18.94 -5.09
CA LEU A 173 10.18 19.89 -4.78
C LEU A 173 10.71 20.65 -6.02
N PRO A 174 11.07 21.95 -5.91
CA PRO A 174 10.59 22.92 -4.94
C PRO A 174 9.15 23.38 -5.27
N THR A 175 8.74 23.19 -6.53
CA THR A 175 7.46 23.68 -7.07
C THR A 175 6.77 22.54 -7.84
N GLY A 176 6.06 21.66 -7.15
CA GLY A 176 5.20 20.65 -7.77
C GLY A 176 3.84 20.50 -7.09
N SER A 177 3.01 19.58 -7.57
CA SER A 177 1.81 19.14 -6.83
C SER A 177 2.06 17.76 -6.27
N TRP A 178 1.77 17.56 -4.98
CA TRP A 178 1.82 16.22 -4.39
C TRP A 178 0.92 15.28 -5.18
N ASN A 179 1.50 14.20 -5.70
CA ASN A 179 0.75 13.13 -6.35
C ASN A 179 0.74 11.92 -5.42
N GLU A 180 -0.43 11.63 -4.87
CA GLU A 180 -0.65 10.54 -3.93
C GLU A 180 -0.43 9.15 -4.56
N GLU A 181 -0.39 9.02 -5.88
CA GLU A 181 -0.15 7.75 -6.56
C GLU A 181 1.33 7.34 -6.59
N LEU A 182 2.26 8.31 -6.43
CA LEU A 182 3.71 8.09 -6.57
C LEU A 182 4.38 7.47 -5.33
N VAL A 183 3.67 6.57 -4.63
CA VAL A 183 4.14 5.95 -3.38
C VAL A 183 5.36 5.07 -3.62
N LEU A 184 5.33 4.28 -4.70
CA LEU A 184 6.45 3.42 -5.08
C LEU A 184 7.67 4.26 -5.44
N GLU A 185 7.51 5.29 -6.27
CA GLU A 185 8.59 6.16 -6.71
C GLU A 185 9.29 6.85 -5.53
N ARG A 186 8.52 7.30 -4.53
CA ARG A 186 9.08 7.84 -3.29
C ARG A 186 9.85 6.79 -2.50
N TYR A 187 9.28 5.58 -2.34
CA TYR A 187 9.96 4.47 -1.67
C TYR A 187 11.27 4.08 -2.38
N GLU A 188 11.27 3.99 -3.72
CA GLU A 188 12.46 3.66 -4.50
C GLU A 188 13.55 4.72 -4.37
N LEU A 189 13.20 6.02 -4.34
CA LEU A 189 14.16 7.09 -4.11
C LEU A 189 14.79 7.01 -2.71
N LEU A 190 14.00 6.69 -1.69
CA LEU A 190 14.51 6.44 -0.34
C LEU A 190 15.42 5.19 -0.30
N TYR A 191 15.06 4.13 -1.03
CA TYR A 191 15.84 2.91 -1.14
C TYR A 191 17.19 3.16 -1.84
N GLU A 192 17.19 3.81 -3.00
CA GLU A 192 18.40 4.18 -3.75
C GLU A 192 19.33 5.10 -2.95
N ALA A 193 18.75 6.00 -2.14
CA ALA A 193 19.50 6.88 -1.24
C ALA A 193 19.99 6.18 0.04
N GLY A 194 19.61 4.92 0.29
CA GLY A 194 19.98 4.17 1.49
C GLY A 194 19.29 4.67 2.77
N LEU A 195 18.13 5.32 2.64
CA LEU A 195 17.38 5.95 3.74
C LEU A 195 16.30 5.04 4.37
N VAL A 196 16.17 3.80 3.89
CA VAL A 196 15.31 2.77 4.48
C VAL A 196 16.14 1.56 4.91
N VAL A 197 15.67 0.87 5.95
CA VAL A 197 16.30 -0.33 6.53
C VAL A 197 16.55 -1.39 5.46
N GLU A 198 15.59 -1.58 4.56
CA GLU A 198 15.65 -2.58 3.49
C GLU A 198 16.88 -2.37 2.59
N ALA A 199 17.19 -1.13 2.21
CA ALA A 199 18.36 -0.83 1.37
C ALA A 199 19.68 -1.21 2.03
N ALA A 200 19.80 -0.96 3.34
CA ALA A 200 21.01 -1.31 4.07
C ALA A 200 21.18 -2.82 4.24
N ARG A 201 20.07 -3.52 4.56
CA ARG A 201 20.02 -4.98 4.66
C ARG A 201 20.46 -5.64 3.35
N ASP A 202 19.94 -5.15 2.22
CA ASP A 202 20.15 -5.77 0.91
C ASP A 202 21.55 -5.44 0.34
N LEU A 203 22.13 -4.30 0.71
CA LEU A 203 23.52 -3.92 0.37
C LEU A 203 24.59 -4.50 1.33
N GLY A 204 24.20 -5.35 2.29
CA GLY A 204 25.12 -5.93 3.28
C GLY A 204 25.79 -4.89 4.17
N ARG A 205 25.20 -3.70 4.32
CA ARG A 205 25.71 -2.63 5.17
C ARG A 205 25.25 -2.86 6.59
N SER A 206 26.15 -2.71 7.55
CA SER A 206 25.77 -2.53 8.95
C SER A 206 24.90 -1.28 9.02
N TRP A 207 23.60 -1.47 9.21
CA TRP A 207 22.72 -0.38 9.57
C TRP A 207 22.63 -0.33 11.08
N GLY A 208 23.06 0.78 11.66
CA GLY A 208 22.64 1.12 13.01
C GLY A 208 21.13 1.30 13.00
N PHE A 209 20.42 0.64 13.90
CA PHE A 209 19.02 0.95 14.16
C PHE A 209 18.86 2.46 14.32
N GLY A 210 18.17 3.11 13.37
CA GLY A 210 17.77 4.50 13.46
C GLY A 210 18.87 5.50 13.10
N ASP A 211 18.83 6.02 11.88
CA ASP A 211 19.29 7.40 11.65
C ASP A 211 18.32 8.45 12.25
N GLY A 212 17.23 7.99 12.87
CA GLY A 212 16.22 8.84 13.51
C GLY A 212 15.33 9.61 12.52
N LEU A 213 15.47 9.41 11.20
CA LEU A 213 14.68 10.14 10.20
C LEU A 213 13.18 9.81 10.24
N GLY A 214 12.79 8.73 10.93
CA GLY A 214 11.40 8.33 11.02
C GLY A 214 10.86 7.85 9.68
N THR A 215 11.68 7.19 8.85
CA THR A 215 11.30 6.62 7.56
C THR A 215 10.45 5.35 7.72
N GLY A 216 9.56 5.26 8.71
CA GLY A 216 8.60 4.17 8.88
C GLY A 216 9.21 2.84 9.34
N VAL A 217 8.33 1.85 9.55
CA VAL A 217 8.69 0.50 9.97
C VAL A 217 9.12 -0.34 8.76
N ALA A 218 10.20 -1.12 8.93
CA ALA A 218 10.69 -2.03 7.91
C ALA A 218 9.80 -3.29 7.79
N MET A 219 9.77 -3.88 6.60
CA MET A 219 9.13 -5.18 6.38
C MET A 219 10.14 -6.26 5.94
N ALA A 220 9.74 -7.52 6.11
CA ALA A 220 10.51 -8.65 5.59
C ALA A 220 10.61 -8.60 4.06
N LEU A 221 11.73 -9.08 3.53
CA LEU A 221 11.96 -9.18 2.07
C LEU A 221 11.69 -7.82 1.38
N ASP A 222 11.10 -7.83 0.21
CA ASP A 222 10.65 -6.65 -0.54
C ASP A 222 9.17 -6.29 -0.24
N HIS A 223 8.60 -6.79 0.85
CA HIS A 223 7.17 -6.61 1.12
C HIS A 223 6.75 -5.14 1.26
N ARG A 224 7.63 -4.28 1.77
CA ARG A 224 7.37 -2.84 1.86
C ARG A 224 7.29 -2.19 0.48
N ARG A 225 8.12 -2.64 -0.47
CA ARG A 225 8.07 -2.24 -1.87
C ARG A 225 6.76 -2.67 -2.53
N ILE A 226 6.36 -3.94 -2.33
CA ILE A 226 5.09 -4.48 -2.83
C ILE A 226 3.90 -3.68 -2.27
N LEU A 227 3.95 -3.36 -0.97
CA LEU A 227 2.93 -2.54 -0.32
C LEU A 227 2.88 -1.13 -0.94
N ALA A 228 4.01 -0.46 -1.16
CA ALA A 228 4.06 0.84 -1.82
C ALA A 228 3.41 0.81 -3.21
N THR A 229 3.69 -0.22 -4.02
CA THR A 229 3.02 -0.45 -5.30
C THR A 229 1.50 -0.58 -5.15
N ALA A 230 1.04 -1.34 -4.15
CA ALA A 230 -0.38 -1.56 -3.91
C ALA A 230 -1.11 -0.27 -3.47
N LEU A 231 -0.47 0.57 -2.64
CA LEU A 231 -1.01 1.87 -2.25
C LEU A 231 -1.22 2.78 -3.47
N GLY A 232 -0.18 2.95 -4.29
CA GLY A 232 -0.26 3.75 -5.52
C GLY A 232 -1.34 3.24 -6.46
N ARG A 233 -1.40 1.91 -6.67
CA ARG A 233 -2.41 1.26 -7.50
C ARG A 233 -3.82 1.49 -6.97
N LEU A 234 -4.06 1.31 -5.67
CA LEU A 234 -5.38 1.50 -5.07
C LEU A 234 -5.83 2.96 -5.17
N ARG A 235 -4.94 3.92 -4.87
CA ARG A 235 -5.21 5.36 -4.96
C ARG A 235 -5.59 5.77 -6.38
N GLY A 236 -4.83 5.32 -7.39
CA GLY A 236 -5.18 5.54 -8.79
C GLY A 236 -6.50 4.88 -9.16
N LYS A 237 -6.72 3.63 -8.73
CA LYS A 237 -7.91 2.85 -9.08
C LYS A 237 -9.22 3.44 -8.54
N ILE A 238 -9.21 3.98 -7.33
CA ILE A 238 -10.37 4.68 -6.74
C ILE A 238 -10.83 5.84 -7.63
N LYS A 239 -9.93 6.45 -8.40
CA LYS A 239 -10.26 7.59 -9.28
C LYS A 239 -11.18 7.23 -10.45
N TYR A 240 -11.12 6.00 -10.94
CA TYR A 240 -11.81 5.59 -12.17
C TYR A 240 -12.61 4.28 -12.06
N ARG A 241 -12.48 3.53 -10.95
CA ARG A 241 -13.38 2.43 -10.57
C ARG A 241 -13.94 2.64 -9.16
N PRO A 242 -15.18 2.18 -8.89
CA PRO A 242 -15.81 2.30 -7.59
C PRO A 242 -15.32 1.22 -6.61
N VAL A 243 -14.01 0.89 -6.60
CA VAL A 243 -13.43 -0.17 -5.76
C VAL A 243 -13.46 0.15 -4.26
N VAL A 244 -13.61 1.43 -3.90
CA VAL A 244 -13.74 1.83 -2.50
C VAL A 244 -14.94 1.17 -1.80
N PHE A 245 -16.00 0.81 -2.54
CA PHE A 245 -17.17 0.17 -1.93
C PHE A 245 -16.92 -1.27 -1.49
N GLU A 246 -15.86 -1.93 -1.96
CA GLU A 246 -15.42 -3.22 -1.43
C GLU A 246 -14.91 -3.11 0.02
N LEU A 247 -14.50 -1.91 0.44
CA LEU A 247 -14.04 -1.59 1.79
C LEU A 247 -15.16 -1.06 2.69
N MET A 248 -16.31 -0.67 2.11
CA MET A 248 -17.41 -0.07 2.86
C MET A 248 -18.36 -1.12 3.42
N PRO A 249 -19.00 -0.88 4.58
CA PRO A 249 -20.09 -1.73 5.06
C PRO A 249 -21.29 -1.71 4.08
N PRO A 250 -22.26 -2.65 4.18
CA PRO A 250 -23.44 -2.67 3.30
C PRO A 250 -24.24 -1.36 3.28
N ALA A 251 -24.31 -0.66 4.41
CA ALA A 251 -24.94 0.64 4.56
C ALA A 251 -23.97 1.61 5.25
N PHE A 252 -23.85 2.82 4.71
CA PHE A 252 -22.95 3.85 5.21
C PHE A 252 -23.50 5.25 4.95
N THR A 253 -22.95 6.25 5.64
CA THR A 253 -23.20 7.66 5.37
C THR A 253 -22.22 8.19 4.32
N LEU A 254 -22.62 9.23 3.57
CA LEU A 254 -21.70 9.92 2.64
C LEU A 254 -20.44 10.48 3.35
N LEU A 255 -20.55 10.83 4.63
CA LEU A 255 -19.41 11.29 5.42
C LEU A 255 -18.43 10.15 5.71
N GLN A 256 -18.92 8.95 6.03
CA GLN A 256 -18.08 7.77 6.20
C GLN A 256 -17.35 7.44 4.88
N LEU A 257 -18.07 7.45 3.75
CA LEU A 257 -17.45 7.24 2.44
C LEU A 257 -16.37 8.28 2.15
N GLN A 258 -16.65 9.57 2.37
CA GLN A 258 -15.66 10.64 2.18
C GLN A 258 -14.42 10.40 3.05
N ARG A 259 -14.59 10.14 4.35
CA ARG A 259 -13.48 9.91 5.29
C ARG A 259 -12.66 8.68 4.93
N THR A 260 -13.30 7.60 4.48
CA THR A 260 -12.59 6.41 3.98
C THR A 260 -11.76 6.73 2.75
N VAL A 261 -12.30 7.50 1.79
CA VAL A 261 -11.54 7.93 0.60
C VAL A 261 -10.37 8.85 1.00
N GLU A 262 -10.59 9.81 1.89
CA GLU A 262 -9.53 10.68 2.42
C GLU A 262 -8.44 9.88 3.14
N ALA A 263 -8.84 8.90 3.96
CA ALA A 263 -7.91 8.01 4.65
C ALA A 263 -7.06 7.22 3.65
N LEU A 264 -7.65 6.70 2.57
CA LEU A 264 -6.97 5.96 1.51
C LEU A 264 -6.07 6.83 0.64
N SER A 265 -6.51 8.04 0.29
CA SER A 265 -5.73 8.96 -0.55
C SER A 265 -4.64 9.69 0.22
N GLY A 266 -4.77 9.79 1.55
CA GLY A 266 -3.90 10.61 2.39
C GLY A 266 -4.12 12.12 2.20
N VAL A 267 -5.23 12.55 1.59
CA VAL A 267 -5.53 13.98 1.39
C VAL A 267 -6.98 14.29 1.73
N ARG A 268 -7.24 15.51 2.23
CA ARG A 268 -8.62 15.97 2.48
C ARG A 268 -9.35 16.26 1.18
N LEU A 269 -10.65 15.97 1.18
CA LEU A 269 -11.53 16.23 0.05
C LEU A 269 -12.53 17.34 0.39
N HIS A 270 -12.83 18.19 -0.59
CA HIS A 270 -13.85 19.21 -0.41
C HIS A 270 -15.25 18.57 -0.33
N LYS A 271 -15.91 18.69 0.82
CA LYS A 271 -17.18 18.01 1.14
C LYS A 271 -18.27 18.17 0.08
N GLN A 272 -18.51 19.40 -0.39
CA GLN A 272 -19.55 19.65 -1.39
C GLN A 272 -19.19 19.06 -2.77
N ASN A 273 -17.91 19.08 -3.15
CA ASN A 273 -17.46 18.52 -4.42
C ASN A 273 -17.58 17.00 -4.40
N PHE A 274 -17.22 16.38 -3.27
CA PHE A 274 -17.32 14.94 -3.09
C PHE A 274 -18.77 14.45 -3.15
N ARG A 275 -19.68 15.11 -2.41
CA ARG A 275 -21.11 14.79 -2.48
C ARG A 275 -21.64 14.87 -3.91
N ARG A 276 -21.40 16.00 -4.59
CA ARG A 276 -21.84 16.21 -5.97
C ARG A 276 -21.28 15.13 -6.91
N LEU A 277 -20.02 14.74 -6.74
CA LEU A 277 -19.38 13.67 -7.53
C LEU A 277 -20.12 12.34 -7.38
N VAL A 278 -20.38 11.92 -6.14
CA VAL A 278 -21.04 10.65 -5.83
C VAL A 278 -22.48 10.62 -6.38
N GLU A 279 -23.22 11.72 -6.19
CA GLU A 279 -24.61 11.86 -6.67
C GLU A 279 -24.69 11.90 -8.20
N GLN A 280 -23.88 12.72 -8.87
CA GLN A 280 -23.87 12.82 -10.35
C GLN A 280 -23.46 11.52 -11.02
N GLN A 281 -22.60 10.74 -10.36
CA GLN A 281 -22.19 9.44 -10.88
C GLN A 281 -23.20 8.33 -10.57
N GLY A 282 -24.21 8.59 -9.73
CA GLY A 282 -25.23 7.63 -9.36
C GLY A 282 -24.69 6.43 -8.59
N LEU A 283 -23.55 6.57 -7.91
CA LEU A 283 -22.84 5.44 -7.28
C LEU A 283 -23.58 4.85 -6.09
N VAL A 284 -24.49 5.62 -5.50
CA VAL A 284 -25.18 5.23 -4.28
C VAL A 284 -26.68 5.47 -4.41
N GLU A 285 -27.44 4.73 -3.63
CA GLU A 285 -28.89 4.88 -3.49
C GLU A 285 -29.27 4.92 -2.00
N GLU A 286 -30.36 5.63 -1.68
CA GLU A 286 -30.83 5.76 -0.31
C GLU A 286 -31.42 4.43 0.19
N THR A 287 -31.19 4.14 1.48
CA THR A 287 -31.78 2.96 2.15
C THR A 287 -33.09 3.28 2.86
N GLY A 288 -33.39 4.57 3.07
CA GLY A 288 -34.49 5.04 3.93
C GLY A 288 -34.13 5.10 5.42
N GLU A 289 -33.00 4.51 5.82
CA GLU A 289 -32.54 4.49 7.21
C GLU A 289 -31.69 5.74 7.56
N ILE A 290 -31.61 6.03 8.85
CA ILE A 290 -30.80 7.12 9.41
C ILE A 290 -29.88 6.59 10.51
N SER A 291 -28.68 7.14 10.59
CA SER A 291 -27.73 6.86 11.66
C SER A 291 -27.61 8.05 12.61
N ALA A 292 -27.82 7.79 13.90
CA ALA A 292 -27.57 8.75 14.99
C ALA A 292 -26.11 8.71 15.50
N ALA A 293 -25.29 7.78 15.00
CA ALA A 293 -23.93 7.54 15.50
C ALA A 293 -22.92 8.65 15.14
N THR A 294 -23.32 9.68 14.37
CA THR A 294 -22.42 10.73 13.89
C THR A 294 -22.20 11.88 14.88
N GLY A 295 -22.70 11.79 16.12
CA GLY A 295 -22.51 12.81 17.16
C GLY A 295 -23.17 14.16 16.86
N GLY A 296 -24.14 14.18 15.94
CA GLY A 296 -24.84 15.37 15.44
C GLY A 296 -26.17 15.00 14.77
N ARG A 297 -26.68 15.82 13.84
CA ARG A 297 -27.95 15.54 13.13
C ARG A 297 -27.91 14.14 12.49
N PRO A 298 -28.99 13.34 12.59
CA PRO A 298 -29.05 12.02 11.99
C PRO A 298 -28.71 12.06 10.50
N ALA A 299 -27.77 11.22 10.09
CA ALA A 299 -27.29 11.15 8.72
C ALA A 299 -28.00 10.02 7.97
N ARG A 300 -28.45 10.28 6.73
CA ARG A 300 -29.05 9.25 5.88
C ARG A 300 -28.03 8.17 5.54
N LEU A 301 -28.49 6.91 5.61
CA LEU A 301 -27.74 5.76 5.15
C LEU A 301 -28.00 5.52 3.67
N VAL A 302 -26.93 5.27 2.94
CA VAL A 302 -26.92 4.89 1.54
C VAL A 302 -26.22 3.56 1.38
N ARG A 303 -26.48 2.88 0.26
CA ARG A 303 -25.77 1.66 -0.16
C ARG A 303 -25.18 1.83 -1.55
N PHE A 304 -24.16 1.05 -1.87
CA PHE A 304 -23.59 1.05 -3.22
C PHE A 304 -24.59 0.50 -4.25
N ARG A 305 -24.81 1.25 -5.33
CA ARG A 305 -25.65 0.85 -6.46
C ARG A 305 -24.82 0.06 -7.47
N ARG A 306 -24.89 -1.27 -7.41
CA ARG A 306 -24.04 -2.17 -8.22
C ARG A 306 -24.33 -2.08 -9.72
N GLU A 307 -25.56 -1.72 -10.08
CA GLU A 307 -26.08 -1.63 -11.45
C GLU A 307 -25.29 -0.62 -12.31
N VAL A 308 -24.68 0.39 -11.68
CA VAL A 308 -23.81 1.37 -12.36
C VAL A 308 -22.65 0.71 -13.12
N LEU A 309 -22.16 -0.44 -12.63
CA LEU A 309 -21.08 -1.18 -13.26
C LEU A 309 -21.46 -1.73 -14.65
N LEU A 310 -22.74 -1.96 -14.89
CA LEU A 310 -23.28 -2.43 -16.18
C LEU A 310 -23.61 -1.25 -17.10
N GLU A 311 -23.98 -0.10 -16.53
CA GLU A 311 -24.38 1.09 -17.27
C GLU A 311 -23.20 1.89 -17.84
N ARG A 312 -22.01 1.81 -17.21
CA ARG A 312 -20.86 2.66 -17.54
C ARG A 312 -19.54 1.90 -17.50
N PRO A 313 -18.66 2.06 -18.51
CA PRO A 313 -17.38 1.35 -18.56
C PRO A 313 -16.36 1.80 -17.48
N ALA A 314 -16.49 3.00 -16.90
CA ALA A 314 -15.58 3.52 -15.86
C ALA A 314 -16.29 4.44 -14.81
N PRO A 315 -16.98 3.86 -13.81
CA PRO A 315 -17.77 4.62 -12.83
C PRO A 315 -17.01 4.97 -11.54
N GLY A 316 -15.71 5.26 -11.58
CA GLY A 316 -14.97 5.65 -10.37
C GLY A 316 -15.10 7.10 -9.96
N LEU A 317 -14.67 7.38 -8.73
CA LEU A 317 -14.68 8.70 -8.12
C LEU A 317 -13.65 9.58 -8.82
N ARG A 318 -14.02 10.38 -9.83
CA ARG A 318 -13.09 11.28 -10.53
C ARG A 318 -12.63 12.42 -9.60
N LEU A 319 -11.76 12.10 -8.64
CA LEU A 319 -11.21 13.02 -7.66
C LEU A 319 -10.34 14.03 -8.41
N ARG A 320 -10.69 15.32 -8.32
CA ARG A 320 -9.77 16.39 -8.73
C ARG A 320 -8.75 16.57 -7.62
N ALA A 321 -7.47 16.60 -7.98
CA ALA A 321 -6.38 16.89 -7.04
C ALA A 321 -6.72 18.15 -6.22
N GLY A 322 -6.65 18.04 -4.89
CA GLY A 322 -6.81 19.18 -4.01
C GLY A 322 -5.73 20.22 -4.32
N ARG A 323 -6.14 21.45 -4.62
CA ARG A 323 -5.21 22.59 -4.69
C ARG A 323 -4.56 22.73 -3.29
N ARG A 324 -3.24 22.97 -3.24
CA ARG A 324 -2.48 23.13 -1.99
C ARG A 324 -3.26 23.94 -0.96
N LEU A 325 -3.36 23.44 0.27
CA LEU A 325 -3.51 24.33 1.42
C LEU A 325 -2.16 25.03 1.55
N GLN A 326 -2.08 26.30 1.14
CA GLN A 326 -0.98 27.16 1.52
C GLN A 326 -1.12 27.41 3.02
N GLY A 327 -0.23 26.80 3.79
CA GLY A 327 0.10 27.16 5.16
C GLY A 327 1.59 27.46 5.20
#